data_AF-A0AAJ4D524-F1
#
_entry.id   AF-A0AAJ4D524-F1
#
_cell.length_a   1.000
_cell.length_b   1.000
_cell.length_c   1.000
_cell.angle_alpha   90.00
_cell.angle_beta   90.00
_cell.angle_gamma   90.00
#
_symmetry.space_group_name_H-M   'P 1'
#
loop_
_entity.id
_entity.type
_entity.pdbx_description
1 polymer ?
#
loop_
_entity_poly.entity_id
_entity_poly.type
_entity_poly.pdbx_seq_one_letter_code
_entity_poly.pdbx_strand_id
1 'polypeptide(L)'
;MKNLKHLKKIKRQILYSVVWRVAFLLLCPILINLISLFMPLSLGIMVTNSFIISLLFCISLTRHFRNLIDINTALKEYKHIENVLKDYSMDIETGDKLLDNTLAKYDLMLDFKKTYDIDKLQELKDLLNEYKQTQLISLIPDEHTESQEKEKKMVAVFLIASKSAAERALYSIFDSRSPFGSKGRIYFYKWHMARLNEKWNLSRELETKNI
;
A
#
# COMPACT_ATOMS: atom_id res chain seq x y z
N MET A 1 -5.40 -13.63 -8.49
CA MET A 1 -4.83 -12.79 -7.42
C MET A 1 -5.90 -12.21 -6.50
N LYS A 2 -6.08 -12.79 -5.32
CA LYS A 2 -6.98 -12.29 -4.26
C LYS A 2 -6.50 -10.92 -3.76
N ASN A 3 -5.19 -10.75 -3.66
CA ASN A 3 -4.52 -9.57 -3.15
C ASN A 3 -4.73 -8.32 -4.04
N LEU A 4 -4.79 -8.50 -5.36
CA LEU A 4 -5.11 -7.43 -6.31
C LEU A 4 -6.56 -6.92 -6.18
N LYS A 5 -7.52 -7.79 -5.79
CA LYS A 5 -8.90 -7.38 -5.46
C LYS A 5 -8.94 -6.51 -4.20
N HIS A 6 -8.12 -6.82 -3.19
CA HIS A 6 -8.01 -5.99 -1.98
C HIS A 6 -7.47 -4.59 -2.30
N LEU A 7 -6.40 -4.47 -3.10
CA LEU A 7 -5.86 -3.18 -3.54
C LEU A 7 -6.90 -2.34 -4.31
N LYS A 8 -7.71 -2.96 -5.18
CA LYS A 8 -8.83 -2.26 -5.88
C LYS A 8 -9.89 -1.73 -4.91
N LYS A 9 -10.17 -2.46 -3.82
CA LYS A 9 -11.09 -1.99 -2.76
C LYS A 9 -10.51 -0.78 -2.02
N ILE A 10 -9.21 -0.82 -1.73
CA ILE A 10 -8.48 0.27 -1.08
C ILE A 10 -8.46 1.53 -1.95
N LYS A 11 -8.18 1.40 -3.25
CA LYS A 11 -8.30 2.50 -4.22
C LYS A 11 -9.66 3.19 -4.14
N ARG A 12 -10.76 2.43 -4.09
CA ARG A 12 -12.11 2.98 -3.97
C ARG A 12 -12.32 3.75 -2.66
N GLN A 13 -11.76 3.30 -1.55
CA GLN A 13 -11.82 4.00 -0.26
C GLN A 13 -11.03 5.32 -0.29
N ILE A 14 -9.83 5.32 -0.89
CA ILE A 14 -9.03 6.54 -1.08
C ILE A 14 -9.78 7.53 -1.96
N LEU A 15 -10.35 7.07 -3.08
CA LEU A 15 -11.16 7.89 -3.99
C LEU A 15 -12.37 8.51 -3.27
N TYR A 16 -13.11 7.71 -2.51
CA TYR A 16 -14.22 8.21 -1.69
C TYR A 16 -13.75 9.30 -0.72
N SER A 17 -12.60 9.10 -0.06
CA SER A 17 -12.03 10.11 0.83
C SER A 17 -11.66 11.41 0.10
N VAL A 18 -11.13 11.33 -1.13
CA VAL A 18 -10.84 12.51 -1.96
C VAL A 18 -12.14 13.25 -2.30
N VAL A 19 -13.16 12.54 -2.79
CA VAL A 19 -14.45 13.13 -3.19
C VAL A 19 -15.12 13.84 -2.02
N TRP A 20 -15.19 13.20 -0.84
CA TRP A 20 -15.77 13.83 0.35
C TRP A 20 -15.02 15.07 0.80
N ARG A 21 -13.70 15.07 0.64
CA ARG A 21 -12.91 16.25 0.96
C ARG A 21 -13.21 17.38 -0.02
N VAL A 22 -13.19 17.13 -1.32
CA VAL A 22 -13.57 18.15 -2.31
C VAL A 22 -14.96 18.71 -2.04
N ALA A 23 -15.93 17.84 -1.75
CA ALA A 23 -17.28 18.26 -1.37
C ALA A 23 -17.29 19.14 -0.11
N PHE A 24 -16.55 18.77 0.94
CA PHE A 24 -16.46 19.56 2.16
C PHE A 24 -15.83 20.94 1.94
N LEU A 25 -14.81 21.03 1.08
CA LEU A 25 -14.19 22.32 0.72
C LEU A 25 -15.19 23.26 0.02
N LEU A 26 -16.04 22.72 -0.85
CA LEU A 26 -17.09 23.50 -1.51
C LEU A 26 -18.19 23.94 -0.52
N LEU A 27 -18.42 23.18 0.55
CA LEU A 27 -19.42 23.49 1.58
C LEU A 27 -18.88 24.37 2.72
N CYS A 28 -17.56 24.43 2.93
CA CYS A 28 -16.91 25.26 3.93
C CYS A 28 -17.35 26.74 3.95
N PRO A 29 -17.40 27.47 2.81
CA PRO A 29 -17.83 28.87 2.83
C PRO A 29 -19.28 29.04 3.30
N ILE A 30 -20.16 28.09 2.97
CA ILE A 30 -21.56 28.09 3.41
C ILE A 30 -21.63 27.90 4.94
N LEU A 31 -20.85 26.96 5.48
CA LEU A 31 -20.78 26.71 6.92
C LEU A 31 -20.21 27.91 7.70
N ILE A 32 -19.17 28.57 7.18
CA ILE A 32 -18.58 29.77 7.81
C ILE A 32 -19.60 30.91 7.88
N ASN A 33 -20.32 31.16 6.78
CA ASN A 33 -21.38 32.17 6.75
C ASN A 33 -22.56 31.82 7.68
N LEU A 34 -22.85 30.53 7.88
CA LEU A 34 -23.87 30.09 8.83
C LEU A 34 -23.44 30.36 10.28
N ILE A 35 -22.17 30.12 10.61
CA ILE A 35 -21.63 30.34 11.97
C ILE A 35 -21.58 31.84 12.31
N SER A 36 -21.29 32.71 11.33
CA SER A 36 -21.26 34.16 11.55
C SER A 36 -22.63 34.77 11.87
N LEU A 37 -23.74 34.06 11.60
CA LEU A 37 -25.08 34.46 12.07
C LEU A 37 -25.25 34.29 13.58
N PHE A 38 -24.51 33.38 14.21
CA PHE A 38 -24.63 33.06 15.64
C PHE A 38 -23.51 33.65 16.49
N MET A 39 -22.35 33.94 15.90
CA MET A 39 -21.23 34.59 16.59
C MET A 39 -20.68 35.75 15.73
N PRO A 40 -20.77 37.01 16.20
CA PRO A 40 -20.19 38.14 15.51
C PRO A 40 -18.66 38.12 15.67
N LEU A 41 -17.97 37.39 14.80
CA LEU A 41 -16.51 37.49 14.68
C LEU A 41 -16.14 38.73 13.87
N SER A 42 -15.00 39.35 14.21
CA SER A 42 -14.46 40.43 13.38
C SER A 42 -14.07 39.90 11.99
N LEU A 43 -14.25 40.73 10.97
CA LEU A 43 -13.95 40.39 9.58
C LEU A 43 -12.52 39.85 9.42
N GLY A 44 -11.54 40.46 10.11
CA GLY A 44 -10.14 40.05 10.07
C GLY A 44 -9.90 38.63 10.62
N ILE A 45 -10.60 38.25 11.69
CA ILE A 45 -10.50 36.88 12.26
C ILE A 45 -11.17 35.88 11.31
N MET A 46 -12.31 36.23 10.71
CA MET A 46 -12.98 35.35 9.73
C MET A 46 -12.12 35.06 8.50
N VAL A 47 -11.50 36.10 7.93
CA VAL A 47 -10.60 35.97 6.77
C VAL A 47 -9.39 35.11 7.12
N THR A 48 -8.77 35.36 8.27
CA THR A 48 -7.57 34.62 8.72
C THR A 48 -7.90 33.14 8.96
N ASN A 49 -9.00 32.84 9.63
CA ASN A 49 -9.43 31.45 9.88
C ASN A 49 -9.80 30.72 8.58
N SER A 50 -10.50 31.39 7.66
CA SER A 50 -10.83 30.84 6.34
C SER A 50 -9.56 30.47 5.56
N PHE A 51 -8.55 31.33 5.60
CA PHE A 51 -7.26 31.09 4.95
C PHE A 51 -6.53 29.87 5.55
N ILE A 52 -6.43 29.79 6.88
CA ILE A 52 -5.79 28.66 7.57
C ILE A 52 -6.52 27.34 7.28
N ILE A 53 -7.85 27.33 7.35
CA ILE A 53 -8.67 26.15 7.07
C ILE A 53 -8.47 25.70 5.62
N SER A 54 -8.52 26.63 4.66
CA SER A 54 -8.30 26.34 3.24
C SER A 54 -6.91 25.77 2.98
N LEU A 55 -5.87 26.32 3.62
CA LEU A 55 -4.49 25.82 3.50
C LEU A 55 -4.35 24.38 4.03
N LEU A 56 -4.87 24.10 5.22
CA LEU A 56 -4.88 22.75 5.79
C LEU A 56 -5.64 21.78 4.90
N PHE A 57 -6.72 22.25 4.28
CA PHE A 57 -7.51 21.47 3.35
C PHE A 57 -6.74 21.11 2.08
N CYS A 58 -6.07 22.09 1.47
CA CYS A 58 -5.23 21.90 0.29
C CYS A 58 -4.09 20.90 0.56
N ILE A 59 -3.39 21.05 1.70
CA ILE A 59 -2.33 20.11 2.11
C ILE A 59 -2.91 18.69 2.25
N SER A 60 -4.07 18.57 2.89
CA SER A 60 -4.74 17.28 3.02
C SER A 60 -5.13 16.69 1.67
N LEU A 61 -5.67 17.51 0.77
CA LEU A 61 -6.17 17.08 -0.54
C LEU A 61 -5.02 16.60 -1.43
N THR A 62 -3.94 17.37 -1.53
CA THR A 62 -2.72 17.00 -2.25
C THR A 62 -2.18 15.65 -1.80
N ARG A 63 -2.22 15.38 -0.49
CA ARG A 63 -1.73 14.10 0.06
C ARG A 63 -2.63 12.92 -0.31
N HIS A 64 -3.94 13.09 -0.31
CA HIS A 64 -4.87 12.03 -0.74
C HIS A 64 -4.83 11.78 -2.24
N PHE A 65 -4.64 12.83 -3.05
CA PHE A 65 -4.37 12.68 -4.48
C PHE A 65 -3.07 11.91 -4.73
N ARG A 66 -2.00 12.24 -4.00
CA ARG A 66 -0.75 11.47 -4.08
C ARG A 66 -0.96 10.00 -3.73
N ASN A 67 -1.67 9.70 -2.64
CA ASN A 67 -2.01 8.33 -2.27
C ASN A 67 -2.84 7.62 -3.37
N LEU A 68 -3.69 8.34 -4.10
CA LEU A 68 -4.45 7.81 -5.23
C LEU A 68 -3.55 7.51 -6.44
N ILE A 69 -2.54 8.35 -6.70
CA ILE A 69 -1.52 8.10 -7.73
C ILE A 69 -0.72 6.86 -7.34
N ASP A 70 -0.22 6.81 -6.10
CA ASP A 70 0.62 5.71 -5.62
C ASP A 70 -0.13 4.37 -5.64
N ILE A 71 -1.43 4.32 -5.25
CA ILE A 71 -2.20 3.07 -5.31
C ILE A 71 -2.46 2.64 -6.76
N ASN A 72 -2.59 3.59 -7.70
CA ASN A 72 -2.71 3.28 -9.12
C ASN A 72 -1.39 2.73 -9.67
N THR A 73 -0.26 3.30 -9.29
CA THR A 73 1.07 2.79 -9.64
C THR A 73 1.23 1.36 -9.13
N ALA A 74 0.95 1.11 -7.85
CA ALA A 74 1.01 -0.24 -7.29
C ALA A 74 0.10 -1.22 -8.04
N LEU A 75 -1.16 -0.84 -8.32
CA LEU A 75 -2.10 -1.68 -9.07
C LEU A 75 -1.61 -1.97 -10.50
N LYS A 76 -0.99 -1.00 -11.16
CA LYS A 76 -0.45 -1.15 -12.51
C LYS A 76 0.72 -2.14 -12.51
N GLU A 77 1.68 -1.96 -11.60
CA GLU A 77 2.84 -2.84 -11.47
C GLU A 77 2.44 -4.27 -11.10
N TYR A 78 1.52 -4.46 -10.14
CA TYR A 78 1.02 -5.80 -9.79
C TYR A 78 0.23 -6.46 -10.92
N LYS A 79 -0.45 -5.69 -11.77
CA LYS A 79 -1.09 -6.22 -12.98
C LYS A 79 -0.06 -6.62 -14.04
N HIS A 80 1.04 -5.88 -14.18
CA HIS A 80 2.15 -6.28 -15.05
C HIS A 80 2.80 -7.57 -14.56
N ILE A 81 3.01 -7.71 -13.25
CA ILE A 81 3.46 -8.97 -12.63
C ILE A 81 2.48 -10.10 -12.93
N GLU A 82 1.16 -9.90 -12.73
CA GLU A 82 0.15 -10.93 -13.02
C GLU A 82 0.18 -11.39 -14.48
N ASN A 83 0.34 -10.46 -15.43
CA ASN A 83 0.42 -10.79 -16.84
C ASN A 83 1.67 -11.60 -17.16
N VAL A 84 2.84 -11.16 -16.68
CA VAL A 84 4.10 -11.91 -16.87
C VAL A 84 4.00 -13.30 -16.28
N LEU A 85 3.45 -13.45 -15.07
CA LEU A 85 3.25 -14.77 -14.46
C LEU A 85 2.36 -15.67 -15.34
N LYS A 86 1.30 -15.14 -15.95
CA LYS A 86 0.45 -15.89 -16.88
C LYS A 86 1.18 -16.28 -18.17
N ASP A 87 1.95 -15.35 -18.74
CA ASP A 87 2.69 -15.58 -19.98
C ASP A 87 3.70 -16.73 -19.83
N TYR A 88 4.29 -16.88 -18.63
CA TYR A 88 5.20 -17.98 -18.29
C TYR A 88 4.51 -19.17 -17.59
N SER A 89 3.16 -19.25 -17.64
CA SER A 89 2.36 -20.31 -17.01
C SER A 89 2.67 -20.56 -15.53
N MET A 90 3.13 -19.52 -14.82
CA MET A 90 3.39 -19.58 -13.39
C MET A 90 2.12 -19.48 -12.57
N ASP A 91 2.15 -20.09 -11.40
CA ASP A 91 1.04 -20.02 -10.47
C ASP A 91 0.74 -18.58 -10.04
N ILE A 92 -0.53 -18.20 -10.14
CA ILE A 92 -1.09 -16.93 -9.70
C ILE A 92 -0.89 -16.73 -8.19
N GLU A 93 -0.75 -17.82 -7.42
CA GLU A 93 -0.38 -17.79 -5.99
C GLU A 93 0.97 -17.10 -5.76
N THR A 94 1.94 -17.26 -6.68
CA THR A 94 3.24 -16.57 -6.62
C THR A 94 3.04 -15.06 -6.60
N GLY A 95 2.14 -14.54 -7.44
CA GLY A 95 1.81 -13.12 -7.47
C GLY A 95 1.19 -12.62 -6.17
N ASP A 96 0.32 -13.42 -5.55
CA ASP A 96 -0.30 -13.09 -4.27
C ASP A 96 0.77 -13.09 -3.14
N LYS A 97 1.70 -14.06 -3.14
CA LYS A 97 2.85 -14.13 -2.20
C LYS A 97 3.78 -12.93 -2.30
N LEU A 98 4.01 -12.40 -3.51
CA LEU A 98 4.84 -11.19 -3.68
C LEU A 98 4.25 -9.99 -2.92
N LEU A 99 2.92 -9.82 -2.96
CA LEU A 99 2.25 -8.75 -2.22
C LEU A 99 2.24 -9.01 -0.71
N ASP A 100 2.10 -10.26 -0.27
CA ASP A 100 2.18 -10.63 1.14
C ASP A 100 3.58 -10.42 1.73
N ASN A 101 4.63 -10.65 0.92
CA ASN A 101 6.02 -10.34 1.25
C ASN A 101 6.22 -8.83 1.41
N THR A 102 5.68 -8.01 0.51
CA THR A 102 5.70 -6.53 0.66
C THR A 102 5.08 -6.07 1.98
N LEU A 103 3.94 -6.64 2.36
CA LEU A 103 3.32 -6.30 3.64
C LEU A 103 4.14 -6.76 4.84
N ALA A 104 4.66 -8.00 4.82
CA ALA A 104 5.48 -8.54 5.90
C ALA A 104 6.72 -7.67 6.16
N LYS A 105 7.39 -7.21 5.09
CA LYS A 105 8.53 -6.29 5.18
C LYS A 105 8.15 -4.98 5.85
N TYR A 106 6.99 -4.42 5.50
CA TYR A 106 6.53 -3.17 6.11
C TYR A 106 6.21 -3.34 7.61
N ASP A 107 5.54 -4.43 7.98
CA ASP A 107 5.19 -4.72 9.37
C ASP A 107 6.46 -4.88 10.23
N LEU A 108 7.45 -5.64 9.76
CA LEU A 108 8.75 -5.77 10.44
C LEU A 108 9.52 -4.46 10.52
N MET A 109 9.52 -3.67 9.45
CA MET A 109 10.14 -2.34 9.49
C MET A 109 9.46 -1.44 10.54
N LEU A 110 8.13 -1.53 10.67
CA LEU A 110 7.40 -0.79 11.69
C LEU A 110 7.72 -1.26 13.10
N ASP A 111 7.83 -2.57 13.31
CA ASP A 111 8.15 -3.12 14.62
C ASP A 111 9.59 -2.81 15.01
N PHE A 112 10.55 -2.96 14.10
CA PHE A 112 11.92 -2.51 14.30
C PHE A 112 11.99 -1.01 14.68
N LYS A 113 11.25 -0.13 13.98
CA LYS A 113 11.19 1.30 14.33
C LYS A 113 10.66 1.58 15.73
N LYS A 114 9.92 0.64 16.34
CA LYS A 114 9.41 0.77 17.72
C LYS A 114 10.37 0.18 18.73
N THR A 115 10.93 -1.01 18.46
CA THR A 115 11.66 -1.80 19.44
C THR A 115 13.18 -1.70 19.31
N TYR A 116 13.69 -1.29 18.13
CA TYR A 116 15.11 -1.29 17.78
C TYR A 116 15.80 -2.65 17.98
N ASP A 117 15.04 -3.73 17.83
CA ASP A 117 15.49 -5.10 18.04
C ASP A 117 16.33 -5.62 16.85
N ILE A 118 17.54 -6.11 17.14
CA ILE A 118 18.49 -6.60 16.13
C ILE A 118 17.99 -7.89 15.47
N ASP A 119 17.26 -8.73 16.20
CA ASP A 119 16.70 -9.98 15.64
C ASP A 119 15.69 -9.66 14.54
N LYS A 120 14.93 -8.57 14.69
CA LYS A 120 14.01 -8.06 13.66
C LYS A 120 14.72 -7.51 12.44
N LEU A 121 15.92 -6.95 12.61
CA LEU A 121 16.74 -6.53 11.47
C LEU A 121 17.23 -7.74 10.67
N GLN A 122 17.58 -8.83 11.36
CA GLN A 122 17.97 -10.09 10.73
C GLN A 122 16.79 -10.75 10.00
N GLU A 123 15.61 -10.84 10.62
CA GLU A 123 14.37 -11.30 9.97
C GLU A 123 14.03 -10.48 8.70
N LEU A 124 14.21 -9.16 8.75
CA LEU A 124 13.98 -8.28 7.60
C LEU A 124 14.99 -8.56 6.47
N LYS A 125 16.26 -8.79 6.82
CA LYS A 125 17.31 -9.16 5.86
C LYS A 125 17.01 -10.49 5.17
N ASP A 126 16.47 -11.45 5.90
CA ASP A 126 16.11 -12.77 5.36
C ASP A 126 14.91 -12.66 4.40
N LEU A 127 13.89 -11.87 4.74
CA LEU A 127 12.76 -11.56 3.85
C LEU A 127 13.14 -10.75 2.61
N LEU A 128 14.22 -9.95 2.70
CA LEU A 128 14.80 -9.27 1.53
C LEU A 128 15.48 -10.27 0.59
N ASN A 129 16.04 -11.36 1.12
CA ASN A 129 16.73 -12.38 0.36
C ASN A 129 15.80 -13.43 -0.29
N GLU A 130 14.58 -13.61 0.22
CA GLU A 130 13.57 -14.60 -0.23
C GLU A 130 13.15 -14.49 -1.71
N TYR A 131 13.37 -13.34 -2.34
CA TYR A 131 13.05 -13.10 -3.76
C TYR A 131 14.24 -12.55 -4.53
N LYS A 132 15.44 -13.06 -4.23
CA LYS A 132 16.60 -12.74 -5.06
C LYS A 132 16.36 -13.16 -6.51
N GLN A 133 17.00 -12.45 -7.41
CA GLN A 133 16.92 -12.66 -8.85
C GLN A 133 17.09 -14.13 -9.25
N THR A 134 17.99 -14.85 -8.60
CA THR A 134 18.24 -16.28 -8.80
C THR A 134 17.02 -17.17 -8.50
N GLN A 135 16.22 -16.86 -7.48
CA GLN A 135 15.02 -17.63 -7.10
C GLN A 135 13.83 -17.35 -8.02
N LEU A 136 13.69 -16.10 -8.49
CA LEU A 136 12.68 -15.76 -9.50
C LEU A 136 13.01 -16.37 -10.87
N ILE A 137 14.30 -16.46 -11.22
CA ILE A 137 14.76 -17.15 -12.43
C ILE A 137 14.43 -18.64 -12.37
N SER A 138 14.64 -19.30 -11.22
CA SER A 138 14.34 -20.74 -11.06
C SER A 138 12.85 -21.08 -11.13
N LEU A 139 11.96 -20.10 -11.03
CA LEU A 139 10.52 -20.30 -11.19
C LEU A 139 10.08 -20.30 -12.67
N ILE A 140 10.94 -19.90 -13.61
CA ILE A 140 10.64 -19.88 -15.05
C ILE A 140 10.96 -21.24 -15.67
N PRO A 141 9.97 -21.98 -16.22
CA PRO A 141 10.15 -23.34 -16.76
C PRO A 141 11.31 -23.43 -17.75
N ASP A 142 12.23 -24.38 -17.55
CA ASP A 142 13.37 -24.65 -18.45
C ASP A 142 12.91 -25.40 -19.71
N GLU A 143 12.82 -24.69 -20.82
CA GLU A 143 12.99 -25.30 -22.14
C GLU A 143 14.40 -24.98 -22.63
N HIS A 144 15.15 -26.02 -22.99
CA HIS A 144 16.59 -25.98 -23.15
C HIS A 144 17.03 -25.13 -24.37
N THR A 145 17.37 -23.85 -24.16
CA THR A 145 18.16 -23.04 -25.13
C THR A 145 18.82 -21.83 -24.47
N GLU A 146 20.10 -21.56 -24.75
CA GLU A 146 20.86 -20.40 -24.21
C GLU A 146 20.20 -19.03 -24.49
N SER A 147 19.44 -18.91 -25.59
CA SER A 147 18.68 -17.70 -25.92
C SER A 147 17.58 -17.42 -24.90
N GLN A 148 16.94 -18.46 -24.35
CA GLN A 148 15.91 -18.32 -23.32
C GLN A 148 16.49 -17.97 -21.96
N GLU A 149 17.75 -18.34 -21.65
CA GLU A 149 18.35 -18.00 -20.35
C GLU A 149 18.53 -16.47 -20.18
N LYS A 150 18.89 -15.77 -21.26
CA LYS A 150 18.95 -14.29 -21.26
C LYS A 150 17.57 -13.66 -21.09
N GLU A 151 16.56 -14.20 -21.77
CA GLU A 151 15.17 -13.75 -21.67
C GLU A 151 14.63 -13.95 -20.24
N LYS A 152 14.87 -15.12 -19.65
CA LYS A 152 14.51 -15.43 -18.25
C LYS A 152 15.14 -14.47 -17.25
N LYS A 153 16.44 -14.18 -17.43
CA LYS A 153 17.13 -13.18 -16.60
C LYS A 153 16.47 -11.81 -16.75
N MET A 154 16.09 -11.41 -17.96
CA MET A 154 15.41 -10.14 -18.23
C MET A 154 14.02 -10.09 -17.56
N VAL A 155 13.25 -11.18 -17.63
CA VAL A 155 11.94 -11.31 -16.99
C VAL A 155 12.07 -11.21 -15.46
N ALA A 156 13.07 -11.88 -14.88
CA ALA A 156 13.32 -11.79 -13.45
C ALA A 156 13.73 -10.37 -13.01
N VAL A 157 14.60 -9.68 -13.78
CA VAL A 157 14.92 -8.26 -13.56
C VAL A 157 13.63 -7.43 -13.56
N PHE A 158 12.78 -7.66 -14.56
CA PHE A 158 11.53 -6.93 -14.72
C PHE A 158 10.58 -7.15 -13.55
N LEU A 159 10.35 -8.40 -13.13
CA LEU A 159 9.51 -8.74 -11.98
C LEU A 159 10.00 -8.07 -10.69
N ILE A 160 11.32 -8.05 -10.46
CA ILE A 160 11.92 -7.39 -9.30
C ILE A 160 11.74 -5.87 -9.38
N ALA A 161 11.95 -5.28 -10.56
CA ALA A 161 11.80 -3.85 -10.77
C ALA A 161 10.35 -3.40 -10.55
N SER A 162 9.38 -4.10 -11.16
CA SER A 162 7.96 -3.85 -10.96
C SER A 162 7.53 -4.04 -9.51
N LYS A 163 7.99 -5.11 -8.84
CA LYS A 163 7.73 -5.32 -7.41
C LYS A 163 8.29 -4.17 -6.58
N SER A 164 9.54 -3.78 -6.81
CA SER A 164 10.20 -2.69 -6.08
C SER A 164 9.49 -1.35 -6.29
N ALA A 165 9.00 -1.08 -7.49
CA ALA A 165 8.21 0.11 -7.79
C ALA A 165 6.86 0.08 -7.06
N ALA A 166 6.18 -1.07 -7.07
CA ALA A 166 4.93 -1.26 -6.34
C ALA A 166 5.12 -1.12 -4.81
N GLU A 167 6.20 -1.68 -4.26
CA GLU A 167 6.57 -1.57 -2.85
C GLU A 167 6.78 -0.11 -2.44
N ARG A 168 7.58 0.63 -3.20
CA ARG A 168 7.81 2.07 -2.93
C ARG A 168 6.51 2.86 -2.93
N ALA A 169 5.63 2.60 -3.89
CA ALA A 169 4.33 3.26 -3.96
C ALA A 169 3.45 2.92 -2.74
N LEU A 170 3.36 1.63 -2.36
CA LEU A 170 2.59 1.20 -1.19
C LEU A 170 3.16 1.78 0.12
N TYR A 171 4.48 1.77 0.31
CA TYR A 171 5.12 2.33 1.48
C TYR A 171 4.89 3.84 1.61
N SER A 172 4.86 4.57 0.49
CA SER A 172 4.51 5.99 0.48
C SER A 172 3.10 6.22 1.05
N ILE A 173 2.14 5.36 0.69
CA ILE A 173 0.78 5.44 1.23
C ILE A 173 0.76 5.07 2.72
N PHE A 174 1.47 4.02 3.12
CA PHE A 174 1.47 3.58 4.52
C PHE A 174 2.02 4.64 5.48
N ASP A 175 3.12 5.28 5.07
CA ASP A 175 3.78 6.35 5.81
C ASP A 175 3.11 7.71 5.62
N SER A 176 2.10 7.81 4.74
CA SER A 176 1.34 9.04 4.59
C SER A 176 0.62 9.40 5.90
N ARG A 177 0.81 10.64 6.37
CA ARG A 177 0.09 11.21 7.53
C ARG A 177 -0.79 12.35 7.06
N SER A 178 -2.10 12.26 7.29
CA SER A 178 -2.95 13.44 7.08
C SER A 178 -2.63 14.50 8.14
N PRO A 179 -2.85 15.80 7.85
CA PRO A 179 -2.73 16.86 8.86
C PRO A 179 -3.67 16.64 10.06
N PHE A 180 -4.70 15.79 9.90
CA PHE A 180 -5.62 15.36 10.96
C PHE A 180 -5.21 14.03 11.63
N GLY A 181 -3.91 13.67 11.59
CA GLY A 181 -3.32 12.57 12.36
C GLY A 181 -3.59 11.15 11.83
N SER A 182 -4.53 10.96 10.90
CA SER A 182 -4.81 9.64 10.33
C SER A 182 -3.66 9.17 9.43
N LYS A 183 -3.01 8.06 9.80
CA LYS A 183 -2.00 7.38 8.96
C LYS A 183 -2.68 6.66 7.79
N GLY A 184 -2.12 6.74 6.59
CA GLY A 184 -2.65 6.10 5.38
C GLY A 184 -2.73 4.57 5.49
N ARG A 185 -1.98 3.95 6.39
CA ARG A 185 -2.17 2.55 6.79
C ARG A 185 -3.60 2.20 7.21
N ILE A 186 -4.43 3.17 7.62
CA ILE A 186 -5.84 2.92 7.97
C ILE A 186 -6.63 2.31 6.81
N TYR A 187 -6.29 2.66 5.57
CA TYR A 187 -6.90 2.08 4.38
C TYR A 187 -6.62 0.57 4.26
N PHE A 188 -5.56 0.09 4.92
CA PHE A 188 -5.08 -1.28 4.84
C PHE A 188 -5.51 -2.12 6.06
N TYR A 189 -6.21 -1.53 7.03
CA TYR A 189 -6.62 -2.21 8.27
C TYR A 189 -7.41 -3.50 8.02
N LYS A 190 -8.40 -3.47 7.12
CA LYS A 190 -9.21 -4.68 6.81
C LYS A 190 -8.39 -5.79 6.18
N TRP A 191 -7.37 -5.43 5.40
CA TRP A 191 -6.48 -6.40 4.78
C TRP A 191 -5.50 -6.97 5.80
N HIS A 192 -4.96 -6.13 6.68
CA HIS A 192 -4.18 -6.58 7.84
C HIS A 192 -4.98 -7.51 8.77
N MET A 193 -6.25 -7.20 9.04
CA MET A 193 -7.12 -8.05 9.86
C MET A 193 -7.43 -9.40 9.21
N ALA A 194 -7.64 -9.44 7.89
CA ALA A 194 -7.81 -10.70 7.17
C ALA A 194 -6.59 -11.62 7.34
N ARG A 195 -5.38 -11.04 7.31
CA ARG A 195 -4.12 -11.77 7.50
C ARG A 195 -3.94 -12.27 8.93
N LEU A 196 -4.24 -11.44 9.93
CA LEU A 196 -4.18 -11.87 11.33
C LEU A 196 -5.10 -13.06 11.59
N ASN A 197 -6.28 -13.05 10.98
CA ASN A 197 -7.23 -14.16 11.08
C ASN A 197 -6.69 -15.44 10.42
N GLU A 198 -6.07 -15.33 9.24
CA GLU A 198 -5.41 -16.47 8.57
C GLU A 198 -4.25 -17.03 9.42
N LYS A 199 -3.39 -16.16 9.96
CA LYS A 199 -2.31 -16.57 10.89
C LYS A 199 -2.86 -17.30 12.12
N TRP A 200 -3.91 -16.75 12.73
CA TRP A 200 -4.52 -17.33 13.92
C TRP A 200 -5.14 -18.72 13.65
N ASN A 201 -5.80 -18.89 12.50
CA ASN A 201 -6.33 -20.19 12.10
C ASN A 201 -5.23 -21.22 11.82
N LEU A 202 -4.14 -20.81 11.14
CA LEU A 202 -2.97 -21.66 10.92
C LEU A 202 -2.31 -22.12 12.24
N SER A 203 -2.16 -21.21 13.20
CA SER A 203 -1.64 -21.57 14.53
C SER A 203 -2.52 -22.60 15.23
N ARG A 204 -3.86 -22.45 15.19
CA ARG A 204 -4.78 -23.44 15.75
C ARG A 204 -4.71 -24.78 15.03
N GLU A 205 -4.62 -24.80 13.71
CA GLU A 205 -4.51 -26.05 12.96
C GLU A 205 -3.22 -26.81 13.31
N LEU A 206 -2.10 -26.10 13.49
CA LEU A 206 -0.82 -26.69 13.90
C LEU A 206 -0.87 -27.21 15.34
N GLU A 207 -1.53 -26.51 16.26
CA GLU A 207 -1.77 -26.99 17.63
C GLU A 207 -2.63 -28.26 17.63
N THR A 208 -3.67 -28.33 16.79
CA THR A 208 -4.53 -29.52 16.70
C THR A 208 -3.91 -30.72 15.99
N LYS A 209 -2.85 -30.51 15.18
CA LYS A 209 -2.12 -31.58 14.48
C LYS A 209 -0.92 -32.12 15.28
N ASN A 210 -0.48 -31.38 16.29
CA ASN A 210 0.60 -31.79 17.20
C ASN A 210 0.07 -32.45 18.50
N ILE A 211 -1.20 -32.87 18.50
CA ILE A 211 -1.85 -33.73 19.50
C ILE A 211 -2.25 -35.02 18.78
#